data_AF-A0A7S3GYL7-F1
#
_entry.id   AF-A0A7S3GYL7-F1
#
_cell.length_a   1.000
_cell.length_b   1.000
_cell.length_c   1.000
_cell.angle_alpha   90.00
_cell.angle_beta   90.00
_cell.angle_gamma   90.00
#
_symmetry.space_group_name_H-M   'P 1'
#
loop_
_entity.id
_entity.type
_entity.pdbx_description
1 polymer ?
#
loop_
_entity_poly.entity_id
_entity_poly.type
_entity_poly.pdbx_seq_one_letter_code
_entity_poly.pdbx_strand_id
1 'polypeptide(L)'
;RNPTGVVMSRVRNAVPVERRVEMFVRVNDLGEGVVDRLSTLTAEQCEAVMDTGLKIEGARNPSGVAMKRITTVLKNSRDRGGRPINLSARQDRPAYNDDRRQSKPDDRRQSK
;
A
#
# COMPACT_ATOMS: atom_id res chain seq x y z
N ARG A 1 9.23 -27.99 10.32
CA ARG A 1 10.38 -27.26 9.74
C ARG A 1 9.94 -26.70 8.39
N ASN A 2 9.97 -25.38 8.20
CA ASN A 2 9.52 -24.75 6.96
C ASN A 2 10.68 -24.74 5.93
N PRO A 3 10.64 -25.54 4.84
CA PRO A 3 11.75 -25.69 3.90
C PRO A 3 12.03 -24.43 3.07
N THR A 4 11.05 -23.52 2.96
CA THR A 4 11.14 -22.27 2.21
C THR A 4 12.13 -21.26 2.83
N GLY A 5 12.30 -21.29 4.16
CA GLY A 5 13.18 -20.35 4.87
C GLY A 5 14.68 -20.59 4.65
N VAL A 6 15.10 -21.83 4.39
CA VAL A 6 16.51 -22.19 4.26
C VAL A 6 17.03 -21.98 2.84
N VAL A 7 16.19 -22.20 1.82
CA VAL A 7 16.56 -21.98 0.41
C VAL A 7 16.74 -20.49 0.12
N MET A 8 15.94 -19.62 0.75
CA MET A 8 16.09 -18.16 0.67
C MET A 8 17.44 -17.67 1.23
N SER A 9 17.99 -18.30 2.28
CA SER A 9 19.20 -17.83 2.96
C SER A 9 20.50 -18.09 2.18
N ARG A 10 20.55 -19.11 1.30
CA ARG A 10 21.74 -19.40 0.48
C ARG A 10 21.76 -18.62 -0.85
N VAL A 11 20.61 -18.36 -1.45
CA VAL A 11 20.50 -17.59 -2.70
C VAL A 11 20.76 -16.10 -2.46
N ARG A 12 20.42 -15.56 -1.28
CA ARG A 12 20.71 -14.16 -0.89
C ARG A 12 22.21 -13.80 -0.96
N ASN A 13 23.11 -14.76 -0.73
CA ASN A 13 24.56 -14.52 -0.74
C ASN A 13 25.24 -14.70 -2.10
N ALA A 14 24.58 -15.32 -3.09
CA ALA A 14 25.20 -15.65 -4.37
C ALA A 14 24.94 -14.61 -5.48
N VAL A 15 23.86 -13.82 -5.36
CA VAL A 15 23.47 -12.84 -6.39
C VAL A 15 23.07 -11.51 -5.73
N PRO A 16 23.71 -10.38 -6.13
CA PRO A 16 23.41 -9.07 -5.58
C PRO A 16 21.95 -8.67 -5.80
N VAL A 17 21.41 -7.81 -4.93
CA VAL A 17 19.98 -7.44 -4.91
C VAL A 17 19.58 -6.81 -6.24
N GLU A 18 20.43 -5.96 -6.80
CA GLU A 18 20.19 -5.27 -8.07
C GLU A 18 19.95 -6.27 -9.20
N ARG A 19 20.77 -7.33 -9.26
CA ARG A 19 20.62 -8.39 -10.26
C ARG A 19 19.36 -9.23 -10.01
N ARG A 20 18.97 -9.43 -8.76
CA ARG A 20 17.69 -10.09 -8.43
C ARG A 20 16.49 -9.23 -8.85
N VAL A 21 16.57 -7.91 -8.71
CA VAL A 21 15.54 -6.97 -9.19
C VAL A 21 15.44 -7.01 -10.71
N GLU A 22 16.55 -7.03 -11.45
CA GLU A 22 16.54 -7.20 -12.91
C GLU A 22 15.85 -8.50 -13.32
N MET A 23 16.16 -9.60 -12.64
CA MET A 23 15.50 -10.89 -12.87
C MET A 23 14.01 -10.83 -12.54
N PHE A 24 13.63 -10.18 -11.44
CA PHE A 24 12.23 -10.00 -11.04
C PHE A 24 11.44 -9.21 -12.11
N VAL A 25 12.02 -8.15 -12.66
CA VAL A 25 11.41 -7.37 -13.74
C VAL A 25 11.21 -8.23 -14.99
N ARG A 26 12.26 -8.95 -15.42
CA ARG A 26 12.22 -9.77 -16.64
C ARG A 26 11.29 -10.98 -16.53
N VAL A 27 11.29 -11.67 -15.39
CA VAL A 27 10.48 -12.88 -15.17
C VAL A 27 8.98 -12.56 -15.16
N ASN A 28 8.61 -11.36 -14.71
CA ASN A 28 7.21 -10.96 -14.55
C ASN A 28 6.72 -9.98 -15.61
N ASP A 29 7.55 -9.61 -16.58
CA ASP A 29 7.27 -8.62 -17.61
C ASP A 29 6.70 -7.32 -17.01
N LEU A 30 7.45 -6.75 -16.06
CA LEU A 30 7.02 -5.54 -15.36
C LEU A 30 7.20 -4.30 -16.24
N GLY A 31 6.16 -3.46 -16.27
CA GLY A 31 6.18 -2.22 -17.04
C GLY A 31 7.14 -1.17 -16.45
N GLU A 32 7.53 -0.22 -17.30
CA GLU A 32 8.50 0.85 -16.98
C GLU A 32 8.19 1.59 -15.68
N GLY A 33 6.92 1.97 -15.45
CA GLY A 33 6.54 2.66 -14.22
C GLY A 33 6.75 1.85 -12.92
N VAL A 34 6.81 0.51 -13.00
CA VAL A 34 7.17 -0.34 -11.86
C VAL A 34 8.68 -0.39 -11.69
N VAL A 35 9.44 -0.42 -12.79
CA VAL A 35 10.91 -0.36 -12.78
C VAL A 35 11.39 0.95 -12.15
N ASP A 36 10.80 2.08 -12.54
CA ASP A 36 11.09 3.40 -11.97
C ASP A 36 10.80 3.45 -10.47
N ARG A 37 9.77 2.74 -10.02
CA ARG A 37 9.48 2.65 -8.58
C ARG A 37 10.48 1.80 -7.84
N LEU A 38 10.89 0.67 -8.40
CA LEU A 38 11.91 -0.21 -7.82
C LEU A 38 13.27 0.50 -7.71
N SER A 39 13.64 1.36 -8.67
CA SER A 39 14.91 2.08 -8.65
C SER A 39 15.02 3.13 -7.52
N THR A 40 13.88 3.59 -7.00
CA THR A 40 13.82 4.52 -5.86
C THR A 40 13.88 3.86 -4.49
N LEU A 41 13.83 2.53 -4.43
CA LEU A 41 13.82 1.78 -3.17
C LEU A 41 15.24 1.48 -2.68
N THR A 42 15.39 1.31 -1.37
CA THR A 42 16.63 0.80 -0.79
C THR A 42 16.79 -0.70 -1.07
N ALA A 43 18.02 -1.21 -0.95
CA ALA A 43 18.28 -2.65 -1.13
C ALA A 43 17.40 -3.52 -0.21
N GLU A 44 17.26 -3.14 1.07
CA GLU A 44 16.40 -3.85 2.02
C GLU A 44 14.92 -3.85 1.61
N GLN A 45 14.44 -2.74 1.04
CA GLN A 45 13.06 -2.64 0.55
C GLN A 45 12.86 -3.49 -0.70
N CYS A 46 13.82 -3.49 -1.63
CA CYS A 46 13.81 -4.37 -2.80
C CYS A 46 13.78 -5.85 -2.39
N GLU A 47 14.57 -6.23 -1.38
CA GLU A 47 14.52 -7.59 -0.83
C GLU A 47 13.14 -7.91 -0.27
N ALA A 48 12.54 -7.00 0.51
CA ALA A 48 11.21 -7.20 1.08
C ALA A 48 10.12 -7.33 0.00
N VAL A 49 10.24 -6.64 -1.13
CA VAL A 49 9.32 -6.79 -2.28
C VAL A 49 9.44 -8.19 -2.90
N MET A 50 10.66 -8.72 -2.97
CA MET A 50 10.96 -10.03 -3.54
C MET A 50 10.84 -11.21 -2.54
N ASP A 51 10.59 -10.95 -1.25
CA ASP A 51 10.56 -11.98 -0.19
C ASP A 51 9.46 -13.04 -0.40
N THR A 52 8.36 -12.64 -1.06
CA THR A 52 7.26 -13.54 -1.44
C THR A 52 7.56 -14.39 -2.69
N GLY A 53 8.71 -14.18 -3.32
CA GLY A 53 9.19 -14.93 -4.48
C GLY A 53 9.48 -14.06 -5.70
N LEU A 54 10.41 -14.53 -6.55
CA LEU A 54 10.84 -13.88 -7.79
C LEU A 54 9.80 -13.95 -8.92
N LYS A 55 8.82 -14.85 -8.84
CA LYS A 55 7.73 -14.99 -9.81
C LYS A 55 6.40 -14.69 -9.14
N ILE A 56 5.56 -13.94 -9.83
CA ILE A 56 4.19 -13.63 -9.44
C ILE A 56 3.29 -14.66 -10.12
N GLU A 57 2.70 -15.56 -9.33
CA GLU A 57 1.83 -16.62 -9.83
C GLU A 57 0.35 -16.21 -9.82
N GLY A 58 -0.42 -16.68 -10.80
CA GLY A 58 -1.88 -16.50 -10.84
C GLY A 58 -2.37 -15.05 -11.03
N ALA A 59 -1.49 -14.11 -11.35
CA ALA A 59 -1.85 -12.70 -11.52
C ALA A 59 -2.23 -12.38 -12.97
N ARG A 60 -3.43 -11.82 -13.16
CA ARG A 60 -3.85 -11.24 -14.46
C ARG A 60 -3.05 -9.98 -14.83
N ASN A 61 -2.50 -9.27 -13.84
CA ASN A 61 -1.67 -8.09 -14.02
C ASN A 61 -0.48 -8.15 -13.04
N PRO A 62 0.68 -8.68 -13.46
CA PRO A 62 1.89 -8.77 -12.64
C PRO A 62 2.39 -7.41 -12.14
N SER A 63 2.34 -6.39 -13.00
CA SER A 63 2.76 -5.02 -12.66
C SER A 63 1.93 -4.42 -11.53
N GLY A 64 0.60 -4.62 -11.54
CA GLY A 64 -0.27 -4.18 -10.45
C GLY A 64 0.02 -4.89 -9.12
N VAL A 65 0.32 -6.19 -9.18
CA VAL A 65 0.69 -6.97 -7.98
C VAL A 65 2.05 -6.53 -7.44
N ALA A 66 3.04 -6.30 -8.30
CA ALA A 66 4.34 -5.76 -7.91
C ALA A 66 4.22 -4.39 -7.24
N MET A 67 3.42 -3.48 -7.82
CA MET A 67 3.18 -2.16 -7.23
C MET A 67 2.48 -2.24 -5.86
N LYS A 68 1.56 -3.19 -5.68
CA LYS A 68 0.94 -3.47 -4.36
C LYS A 68 1.99 -3.93 -3.34
N ARG A 69 2.91 -4.83 -3.72
CA ARG A 69 4.01 -5.27 -2.86
C ARG A 69 4.90 -4.11 -2.43
N ILE A 70 5.31 -3.26 -3.39
CA ILE A 70 6.09 -2.03 -3.13
C ILE A 70 5.37 -1.15 -2.11
N THR A 71 4.08 -0.91 -2.31
CA THR A 71 3.27 -0.08 -1.39
C THR A 71 3.22 -0.68 0.03
N THR A 72 3.07 -1.99 0.16
CA THR A 72 3.07 -2.67 1.46
C THR A 72 4.43 -2.53 2.16
N VAL A 73 5.54 -2.69 1.44
CA VAL A 73 6.89 -2.52 2.01
C VAL A 73 7.10 -1.10 2.51
N LEU A 74 6.74 -0.09 1.71
CA LEU A 74 6.88 1.32 2.09
C LEU A 74 6.03 1.69 3.33
N LYS A 75 4.83 1.12 3.45
CA LYS A 75 3.99 1.30 4.66
C LYS A 75 4.66 0.68 5.88
N ASN A 76 5.05 -0.59 5.79
CA ASN A 76 5.68 -1.31 6.90
C ASN A 76 7.04 -0.70 7.31
N SER A 77 7.78 -0.09 6.38
CA SER A 77 9.02 0.63 6.70
C SER A 77 8.75 1.91 7.51
N ARG A 78 7.61 2.58 7.31
CA ARG A 78 7.21 3.75 8.11
C ARG A 78 6.79 3.35 9.53
N ASP A 79 6.15 2.19 9.67
CA ASP A 79 5.70 1.67 10.96
C ASP A 79 6.86 1.25 11.88
N ARG A 80 8.04 0.88 11.34
CA ARG A 80 9.24 0.61 12.16
C ARG A 80 9.92 1.87 12.72
N GLY A 81 9.46 3.07 12.37
CA GLY A 81 9.97 4.36 12.87
C GLY A 81 8.97 5.17 13.70
N GLY A 82 7.77 4.67 13.99
CA GLY A 82 6.71 5.42 14.66
C GLY A 82 6.12 4.67 15.84
N ARG A 83 6.17 5.29 17.03
CA ARG A 83 5.54 4.85 18.29
C ARG A 83 4.13 4.25 18.11
N PRO A 84 3.72 3.31 18.97
CA PRO A 84 2.33 2.84 19.01
C PRO A 84 1.40 4.03 19.25
N ILE A 85 0.44 4.23 18.35
CA ILE A 85 -0.69 5.11 18.63
C ILE A 85 -1.44 4.46 19.79
N ASN A 86 -1.34 5.11 20.94
CA ASN A 86 -2.13 4.80 22.11
C ASN A 86 -3.61 4.81 21.68
N LEU A 87 -4.26 3.64 21.67
CA LEU A 87 -5.71 3.51 21.47
C LEU A 87 -6.42 4.23 22.61
N SER A 88 -6.59 5.55 22.45
CA SER A 88 -7.56 6.32 23.20
C SER A 88 -8.87 6.22 22.43
N ALA A 89 -9.61 5.15 22.72
CA ALA A 89 -11.05 5.17 22.55
C ALA A 89 -11.58 6.41 23.27
N ARG A 90 -12.11 7.38 22.53
CA ARG A 90 -13.10 8.34 23.04
C ARG A 90 -13.93 8.85 21.89
N GLN A 91 -15.18 8.39 21.91
CA GLN A 91 -16.29 8.91 21.13
C GLN A 91 -16.36 10.42 21.29
N ASP A 92 -16.38 11.16 20.19
CA ASP A 92 -17.12 12.41 20.12
C ASP A 92 -17.59 12.61 18.68
N ARG A 93 -18.83 12.20 18.45
CA ARG A 93 -19.55 12.32 17.19
C ARG A 93 -20.42 13.57 17.34
N PRO A 94 -20.12 14.72 16.72
CA PRO A 94 -21.06 15.82 16.75
C PRO A 94 -22.31 15.43 15.95
N ALA A 95 -23.45 15.53 16.61
CA ALA A 95 -24.77 15.30 16.04
C ALA A 95 -24.98 16.22 14.83
N TYR A 96 -25.44 15.62 13.73
CA TYR A 96 -25.91 16.34 12.56
C TYR A 96 -27.21 17.06 12.94
N ASN A 97 -27.19 18.39 13.07
CA ASN A 97 -28.40 19.18 13.23
C ASN A 97 -29.12 19.28 11.88
N ASP A 98 -30.16 18.47 11.75
CA ASP A 98 -31.13 18.47 10.65
C ASP A 98 -32.16 19.60 10.88
N ASP A 99 -31.74 20.86 10.72
CA ASP A 99 -32.64 22.02 10.79
C ASP A 99 -33.30 22.29 9.41
N ARG A 100 -34.07 21.29 8.93
CA ARG A 100 -34.84 21.39 7.69
C ARG A 100 -36.34 21.14 7.91
N ARG A 101 -36.97 21.94 8.79
CA ARG A 101 -38.44 22.06 8.98
C ARG A 101 -38.66 23.46 9.56
N GLN A 102 -39.37 24.43 8.98
CA GLN A 102 -40.63 24.41 8.25
C GLN A 102 -40.77 25.68 7.40
N SER A 103 -41.45 25.49 6.27
CA SER A 103 -41.91 26.50 5.33
C SER A 103 -43.20 27.17 5.79
N LYS A 104 -43.33 28.47 5.47
CA LYS A 104 -44.54 29.31 5.34
C LYS A 104 -45.19 29.86 6.62
N PRO A 105 -45.69 31.12 6.56
CA PRO A 105 -47.04 31.34 6.07
C PRO A 105 -47.16 32.38 4.94
N ASP A 106 -48.01 32.06 3.97
CA ASP A 106 -48.77 33.00 3.17
C ASP A 106 -49.75 33.75 4.11
N ASP A 107 -49.80 35.09 4.10
CA ASP A 107 -51.07 35.81 4.19
C ASP A 107 -50.98 37.32 3.85
N ARG A 108 -51.57 37.65 2.70
CA ARG A 108 -52.50 38.76 2.41
C ARG A 108 -52.39 40.13 3.13
N ARG A 109 -52.53 41.15 2.25
CA ARG A 109 -53.21 42.47 2.41
C ARG A 109 -52.40 43.53 3.19
N GLN A 110 -52.36 44.82 2.82
CA GLN A 110 -53.19 45.64 1.95
C GLN A 110 -52.46 46.97 1.63
N SER A 111 -52.96 47.65 0.58
CA SER A 111 -52.69 49.02 0.12
C SER A 111 -52.40 50.09 1.17
N LYS A 112 -51.57 51.06 0.77
CA LYS A 112 -51.95 52.48 0.78
C LYS A 112 -51.28 53.21 -0.38
#